data_AF-A0A920QHA8-F1
#
_entry.id   AF-A0A920QHA8-F1
#
_cell.length_a   1.000
_cell.length_b   1.000
_cell.length_c   1.000
_cell.angle_alpha   90.00
_cell.angle_beta   90.00
_cell.angle_gamma   90.00
#
_symmetry.space_group_name_H-M   'P 1'
#
loop_
_entity.id
_entity.type
_entity.pdbx_description
1 polymer ?
#
loop_
_entity_poly.entity_id
_entity_poly.type
_entity_poly.pdbx_seq_one_letter_code
_entity_poly.pdbx_strand_id
1 'polypeptide(L)'
;MGWFGITARRPTSATFRQGPTCTGGFCCRWREEEKTIPLREEQLKKNATLRYNHAILLEDDASFYSRRGRSWKVLGFEQGAGPAPRLKLSVEPVGPEIEGGINKSALFDIDDATRVWKNRQLVGKDKIESGQEVQVNLTWGPFDSLATTDVWLDNESLAACREIQRQRHLRLIRSRFLPGWVDAVKNNDTGGGEVTVTLFGGMDPVLYKEIKQGKSPKVCDAANTLRTWSYHQEYSVLGNTVDWNETENPPLGSSGFQLRVKLPQMLEGFRPGRIVRLKGPWTYVLLPSDEWLASPEDFELSSKLRLP
;
A
#
# COMPACT_ATOMS: atom_id res chain seq x y z
N MET A 1 26.37 -24.70 -15.70
CA MET A 1 26.39 -24.78 -17.18
C MET A 1 25.01 -25.23 -17.63
N GLY A 2 24.33 -24.46 -18.48
CA GLY A 2 23.02 -24.84 -19.00
C GLY A 2 22.02 -23.69 -18.98
N TRP A 3 22.07 -22.88 -20.05
CA TRP A 3 21.00 -21.99 -20.47
C TRP A 3 19.80 -22.83 -20.94
N PHE A 4 18.58 -22.37 -20.65
CA PHE A 4 17.43 -22.62 -21.52
C PHE A 4 16.61 -21.33 -21.63
N GLY A 5 16.59 -20.78 -22.84
CA GLY A 5 15.66 -19.73 -23.26
C GLY A 5 14.44 -20.37 -23.91
N ILE A 6 13.26 -19.82 -23.62
CA ILE A 6 12.09 -19.92 -24.50
C ILE A 6 11.69 -18.50 -24.84
N THR A 7 11.88 -18.15 -26.11
CA THR A 7 11.35 -16.95 -26.75
C THR A 7 9.92 -17.20 -27.21
N ALA A 8 8.97 -16.49 -26.62
CA ALA A 8 7.70 -16.17 -27.26
C ALA A 8 7.58 -14.63 -27.32
N ARG A 9 7.51 -14.09 -28.54
CA ARG A 9 7.48 -12.65 -28.81
C ARG A 9 6.08 -12.07 -28.51
N ARG A 10 6.02 -11.37 -27.37
CA ARG A 10 5.34 -10.09 -27.04
C ARG A 10 3.79 -9.97 -27.14
N PRO A 11 3.18 -9.07 -26.32
CA PRO A 11 3.71 -8.32 -25.17
C PRO A 11 2.82 -8.44 -23.92
N THR A 12 3.29 -8.59 -22.67
CA THR A 12 4.03 -7.61 -21.85
C THR A 12 4.55 -8.36 -20.62
N SER A 13 5.85 -8.34 -20.40
CA SER A 13 6.47 -8.93 -19.23
C SER A 13 6.21 -8.09 -17.97
N ALA A 14 5.29 -8.53 -17.12
CA ALA A 14 5.32 -8.18 -15.70
C ALA A 14 6.51 -8.95 -15.09
N THR A 15 7.55 -8.24 -14.69
CA THR A 15 8.68 -8.84 -13.98
C THR A 15 8.31 -8.87 -12.49
N PHE A 16 8.07 -10.07 -11.96
CA PHE A 16 7.68 -10.27 -10.57
C PHE A 16 8.90 -10.21 -9.65
N ARG A 17 8.88 -9.30 -8.66
CA ARG A 17 9.69 -9.41 -7.44
C ARG A 17 8.73 -9.53 -6.26
N GLN A 18 8.66 -10.72 -5.69
CA GLN A 18 7.93 -10.97 -4.44
C GLN A 18 8.67 -10.28 -3.28
N GLY A 19 8.02 -9.32 -2.64
CA GLY A 19 8.36 -8.82 -1.31
C GLY A 19 7.28 -9.27 -0.32
N PRO A 20 7.62 -9.89 0.82
CA PRO A 20 6.63 -10.50 1.69
C PRO A 20 6.11 -9.48 2.70
N THR A 21 5.24 -8.56 2.28
CA THR A 21 4.48 -7.71 3.21
C THR A 21 3.20 -7.24 2.55
N CYS A 22 2.04 -7.72 3.02
CA CYS A 22 0.72 -7.21 2.66
C CYS A 22 0.60 -5.73 3.05
N THR A 23 1.05 -4.88 2.15
CA THR A 23 0.68 -3.48 1.90
C THR A 23 1.27 -3.18 0.51
N GLY A 24 1.04 -4.12 -0.42
CA GLY A 24 1.67 -4.10 -1.73
C GLY A 24 0.84 -3.24 -2.66
N GLY A 25 1.16 -1.95 -2.75
CA GLY A 25 0.83 -1.21 -3.96
C GLY A 25 1.50 -1.92 -5.13
N PHE A 26 0.72 -2.44 -6.07
CA PHE A 26 1.27 -3.02 -7.29
C PHE A 26 1.61 -1.91 -8.25
N CYS A 27 2.89 -1.81 -8.58
CA CYS A 27 3.29 -0.86 -9.59
C CYS A 27 3.13 -1.46 -10.98
N CYS A 28 2.11 -1.01 -11.69
CA CYS A 28 1.85 -1.43 -13.06
C CYS A 28 2.56 -0.52 -14.07
N ARG A 29 2.98 -1.12 -15.18
CA ARG A 29 3.52 -0.42 -16.36
C ARG A 29 2.43 -0.39 -17.42
N TRP A 30 1.72 0.73 -17.55
CA TRP A 30 0.69 0.88 -18.59
C TRP A 30 1.29 1.50 -19.85
N ARG A 31 1.21 0.77 -20.97
CA ARG A 31 2.00 1.06 -22.18
C ARG A 31 1.55 2.32 -22.94
N GLU A 32 0.29 2.71 -22.82
CA GLU A 32 -0.28 3.88 -23.52
C GLU A 32 0.08 5.20 -22.83
N GLU A 33 0.31 5.19 -21.51
CA GLU A 33 0.72 6.36 -20.71
C GLU A 33 2.25 6.48 -20.53
N GLU A 34 3.06 5.55 -21.05
CA GLU A 34 4.52 5.76 -21.13
C GLU A 34 4.89 6.94 -22.04
N LYS A 35 4.01 7.29 -22.97
CA LYS A 35 4.16 8.48 -23.82
C LYS A 35 4.00 9.78 -23.03
N THR A 36 3.31 9.76 -21.89
CA THR A 36 3.12 10.92 -21.01
C THR A 36 4.32 11.14 -20.08
N ILE A 37 5.15 10.12 -19.80
CA ILE A 37 6.36 10.23 -18.97
C ILE A 37 7.51 9.38 -19.54
N PRO A 38 8.31 9.88 -20.50
CA PRO A 38 9.49 9.16 -21.00
C PRO A 38 10.60 9.16 -19.93
N LEU A 39 10.97 7.98 -19.44
CA LEU A 39 12.10 7.77 -18.54
C LEU A 39 13.40 7.74 -19.33
N ARG A 40 14.43 8.50 -18.90
CA ARG A 40 15.74 8.49 -19.57
C ARG A 40 16.47 7.17 -19.29
N GLU A 41 17.20 6.64 -20.27
CA GLU A 41 17.94 5.37 -20.11
C GLU A 41 18.97 5.42 -18.98
N GLU A 42 19.55 6.59 -18.70
CA GLU A 42 20.49 6.79 -17.59
C GLU A 42 19.85 6.60 -16.21
N GLN A 43 18.59 7.00 -16.05
CA GLN A 43 17.83 6.83 -14.81
C GLN A 43 17.42 5.36 -14.62
N LEU A 44 17.09 4.66 -15.71
CA LEU A 44 16.78 3.22 -15.69
C LEU A 44 18.01 2.35 -15.43
N LYS A 45 19.19 2.79 -15.88
CA LYS A 45 20.48 2.15 -15.56
C LYS A 45 20.85 2.30 -14.08
N LYS A 46 20.48 3.42 -13.45
CA LYS A 46 20.68 3.66 -12.01
C LYS A 46 19.66 2.90 -11.16
N ASN A 47 18.37 2.99 -11.48
CA ASN A 47 17.28 2.37 -10.73
C ASN A 47 16.20 1.81 -11.67
N ALA A 48 16.23 0.49 -11.88
CA ALA A 48 15.30 -0.21 -12.79
C ALA A 48 13.82 -0.15 -12.36
N THR A 49 13.56 0.16 -11.09
CA THR A 49 12.23 0.24 -10.47
C THR A 49 11.46 1.52 -10.80
N LEU A 50 12.05 2.49 -11.53
CA LEU A 50 11.36 3.73 -11.91
C LEU A 50 10.28 3.53 -13.00
N ARG A 51 10.15 2.34 -13.59
CA ARG A 51 9.20 1.99 -14.68
C ARG A 51 7.73 1.87 -14.24
N TYR A 52 7.44 2.27 -13.02
CA TYR A 52 6.33 1.80 -12.20
C TYR A 52 5.67 3.05 -11.61
N ASN A 53 4.59 3.53 -12.24
CA ASN A 53 4.01 4.86 -11.99
C ASN A 53 2.57 4.87 -11.45
N HIS A 54 1.96 3.69 -11.28
CA HIS A 54 0.61 3.54 -10.74
C HIS A 54 0.63 2.75 -9.43
N ALA A 55 -0.34 3.00 -8.55
CA ALA A 55 -0.56 2.17 -7.37
C ALA A 55 -2.01 1.69 -7.37
N ILE A 56 -2.21 0.38 -7.42
CA ILE A 56 -3.52 -0.25 -7.21
C ILE A 56 -3.59 -0.70 -5.76
N LEU A 57 -4.67 -0.33 -5.06
CA LEU A 57 -4.98 -0.88 -3.75
C LEU A 57 -5.52 -2.29 -3.96
N LEU A 58 -4.70 -3.29 -3.63
CA LEU A 58 -5.13 -4.68 -3.58
C LEU A 58 -5.43 -5.05 -2.13
N GLU A 59 -6.67 -5.45 -1.85
CA GLU A 59 -7.01 -6.15 -0.61
C GLU A 59 -6.45 -7.58 -0.72
N ASP A 60 -5.78 -8.08 0.31
CA ASP A 60 -5.34 -9.47 0.35
C ASP A 60 -6.53 -10.42 0.58
N ASP A 61 -6.42 -11.66 0.12
CA ASP A 61 -7.53 -12.62 0.17
C ASP A 61 -8.02 -12.85 1.61
N ALA A 62 -7.10 -12.98 2.55
CA ALA A 62 -7.46 -13.22 3.95
C ALA A 62 -8.28 -12.06 4.52
N SER A 63 -7.91 -10.82 4.24
CA SER A 63 -8.72 -9.64 4.61
C SER A 63 -10.07 -9.61 3.89
N PHE A 64 -10.09 -9.84 2.57
CA PHE A 64 -11.29 -9.83 1.75
C PHE A 64 -12.33 -10.85 2.23
N TYR A 65 -11.92 -12.11 2.44
CA TYR A 65 -12.80 -13.18 2.92
C TYR A 65 -13.19 -12.99 4.38
N SER A 66 -12.26 -12.57 5.25
CA SER A 66 -12.55 -12.29 6.66
C SER A 66 -13.60 -11.19 6.83
N ARG A 67 -13.49 -10.09 6.06
CA ARG A 67 -14.43 -8.95 6.12
C ARG A 67 -15.85 -9.35 5.75
N ARG A 68 -15.99 -10.34 4.89
CA ARG A 68 -17.27 -10.88 4.42
C ARG A 68 -17.75 -12.08 5.25
N GLY A 69 -17.07 -12.39 6.36
CA GLY A 69 -17.45 -13.45 7.29
C GLY A 69 -17.23 -14.86 6.74
N ARG A 70 -16.23 -15.04 5.87
CA ARG A 70 -15.94 -16.33 5.22
C ARG A 70 -14.62 -16.92 5.68
N SER A 71 -14.64 -18.22 5.97
CA SER A 71 -13.49 -19.04 6.35
C SER A 71 -13.41 -20.30 5.48
N TRP A 72 -12.36 -21.10 5.66
CA TRP A 72 -12.10 -22.30 4.88
C TRP A 72 -12.06 -23.51 5.80
N LYS A 73 -12.91 -24.48 5.57
CA LYS A 73 -12.85 -25.79 6.24
C LYS A 73 -11.92 -26.70 5.46
N VAL A 74 -10.90 -27.23 6.13
CA VAL A 74 -9.96 -28.17 5.50
C VAL A 74 -10.61 -29.54 5.37
N LEU A 75 -10.66 -30.10 4.16
CA LEU A 75 -11.07 -31.50 3.96
C LEU A 75 -9.88 -32.44 4.10
N GLY A 76 -8.71 -32.02 3.62
CA GLY A 76 -7.46 -32.76 3.72
C GLY A 76 -6.47 -32.35 2.63
N PHE A 77 -5.51 -33.22 2.39
CA PHE A 77 -4.52 -33.05 1.33
C PHE A 77 -4.77 -34.00 0.17
N GLU A 78 -4.68 -33.47 -1.04
CA GLU A 78 -4.77 -34.22 -2.29
C GLU A 78 -3.45 -34.10 -3.04
N GLN A 79 -2.97 -35.21 -3.61
CA GLN A 79 -1.80 -35.18 -4.47
C GLN A 79 -2.26 -34.96 -5.92
N GLY A 80 -1.85 -33.85 -6.52
CA GLY A 80 -2.21 -33.51 -7.89
C GLY A 80 -1.70 -34.55 -8.89
N ALA A 81 -2.56 -34.95 -9.81
CA ALA A 81 -2.17 -35.79 -10.96
C ALA A 81 -1.43 -34.94 -12.01
N GLY A 82 -0.24 -35.37 -12.44
CA GLY A 82 0.54 -34.70 -13.49
C GLY A 82 2.05 -35.00 -13.42
N PRO A 83 2.84 -34.51 -14.40
CA PRO A 83 4.28 -34.77 -14.48
C PRO A 83 5.11 -34.13 -13.35
N ALA A 84 4.53 -33.20 -12.59
CA ALA A 84 5.07 -32.65 -11.35
C ALA A 84 3.98 -32.65 -10.27
N PRO A 85 3.80 -33.75 -9.53
CA PRO A 85 2.73 -33.88 -8.55
C PRO A 85 2.94 -32.86 -7.42
N ARG A 86 1.94 -32.02 -7.18
CA ARG A 86 1.94 -31.04 -6.08
C ARG A 86 0.96 -31.43 -5.02
N LEU A 87 1.30 -31.09 -3.78
CA LEU A 87 0.36 -31.18 -2.68
C LEU A 87 -0.66 -30.05 -2.82
N LYS A 88 -1.94 -30.41 -2.79
CA LYS A 88 -3.05 -29.47 -2.78
C LYS A 88 -3.81 -29.59 -1.47
N LEU A 89 -4.15 -28.45 -0.91
CA LEU A 89 -5.05 -28.32 0.23
C LEU A 89 -6.48 -28.28 -0.31
N SER A 90 -7.27 -29.31 0.01
CA SER A 90 -8.67 -29.39 -0.36
C SER A 90 -9.49 -28.66 0.70
N VAL A 91 -10.22 -27.62 0.30
CA VAL A 91 -11.00 -26.78 1.21
C VAL A 91 -12.43 -26.58 0.75
N GLU A 92 -13.31 -26.46 1.73
CA GLU A 92 -14.69 -26.03 1.55
C GLU A 92 -14.88 -24.65 2.17
N PRO A 93 -15.54 -23.73 1.47
CA PRO A 93 -15.86 -22.46 2.06
C PRO A 93 -16.94 -22.57 3.14
N VAL A 94 -16.76 -21.81 4.22
CA VAL A 94 -17.72 -21.66 5.31
C VAL A 94 -18.14 -20.20 5.39
N GLY A 95 -19.45 -19.93 5.36
CA GLY A 95 -20.01 -18.58 5.43
C GLY A 95 -20.90 -18.21 4.23
N PRO A 96 -21.33 -16.94 4.12
CA PRO A 96 -22.23 -16.50 3.06
C PRO A 96 -21.56 -16.56 1.68
N GLU A 97 -22.35 -16.76 0.62
CA GLU A 97 -21.87 -16.66 -0.77
C GLU A 97 -21.40 -15.24 -1.08
N ILE A 98 -20.28 -15.16 -1.80
CA ILE A 98 -19.60 -13.90 -2.08
C ILE A 98 -19.56 -13.65 -3.58
N GLU A 99 -20.08 -12.50 -4.01
CA GLU A 99 -19.93 -12.05 -5.40
C GLU A 99 -18.46 -11.75 -5.73
N GLY A 100 -17.95 -12.37 -6.80
CA GLY A 100 -16.55 -12.30 -7.24
C GLY A 100 -15.56 -13.14 -6.42
N GLY A 101 -16.04 -13.92 -5.43
CA GLY A 101 -15.21 -14.81 -4.61
C GLY A 101 -15.33 -16.28 -5.02
N ILE A 102 -14.49 -17.13 -4.42
CA ILE A 102 -14.51 -18.58 -4.64
C ILE A 102 -15.67 -19.19 -3.83
N ASN A 103 -16.75 -19.56 -4.53
CA ASN A 103 -17.98 -20.04 -3.90
C ASN A 103 -18.08 -21.56 -3.70
N LYS A 104 -17.24 -22.33 -4.40
CA LYS A 104 -17.26 -23.78 -4.41
C LYS A 104 -16.02 -24.34 -3.71
N SER A 105 -16.03 -25.65 -3.42
CA SER A 105 -14.86 -26.37 -2.95
C SER A 105 -13.69 -26.12 -3.92
N ALA A 106 -12.52 -25.84 -3.37
CA ALA A 106 -11.35 -25.42 -4.13
C ALA A 106 -10.11 -26.19 -3.68
N LEU A 107 -9.17 -26.33 -4.61
CA LEU A 107 -7.88 -26.94 -4.36
C LEU A 107 -6.81 -25.85 -4.41
N PHE A 108 -6.16 -25.60 -3.28
CA PHE A 108 -5.06 -24.63 -3.20
C PHE A 108 -3.72 -25.35 -3.20
N ASP A 109 -2.80 -24.94 -4.07
CA ASP A 109 -1.44 -25.47 -4.06
C ASP A 109 -0.77 -25.09 -2.73
N ILE A 110 -0.16 -26.09 -2.07
CA ILE A 110 0.59 -25.91 -0.83
C ILE A 110 1.98 -26.51 -0.99
N ASP A 111 3.00 -25.73 -0.63
CA ASP A 111 4.41 -26.08 -0.80
C ASP A 111 5.21 -25.77 0.47
N ASP A 112 6.49 -26.13 0.51
CA ASP A 112 7.34 -25.94 1.70
C ASP A 112 7.62 -24.47 2.03
N ALA A 113 7.31 -23.55 1.11
CA ALA A 113 7.38 -22.11 1.35
C ALA A 113 6.10 -21.56 2.01
N THR A 114 5.02 -22.33 2.02
CA THR A 114 3.76 -21.92 2.67
C THR A 114 3.93 -21.82 4.17
N ARG A 115 3.66 -20.64 4.73
CA ARG A 115 3.80 -20.37 6.16
C ARG A 115 2.52 -20.74 6.90
N VAL A 116 2.59 -21.72 7.79
CA VAL A 116 1.46 -22.13 8.63
C VAL A 116 1.62 -21.51 10.00
N TRP A 117 0.59 -20.80 10.46
CA TRP A 117 0.59 -20.05 11.70
C TRP A 117 -0.36 -20.69 12.72
N LYS A 118 0.17 -20.97 13.92
CA LYS A 118 -0.59 -21.42 15.08
C LYS A 118 -0.09 -20.73 16.35
N ASN A 119 -0.96 -20.19 17.19
CA ASN A 119 -0.62 -19.52 18.45
C ASN A 119 0.53 -18.49 18.30
N ARG A 120 0.49 -17.68 17.22
CA ARG A 120 1.51 -16.67 16.87
C ARG A 120 2.90 -17.24 16.53
N GLN A 121 3.00 -18.52 16.23
CA GLN A 121 4.23 -19.20 15.85
C GLN A 121 4.09 -19.87 14.49
N LEU A 122 5.23 -19.99 13.78
CA LEU A 122 5.32 -20.79 12.57
C LEU A 122 5.36 -22.27 12.97
N VAL A 123 4.44 -23.05 12.42
CA VAL A 123 4.36 -24.49 12.63
C VAL A 123 4.51 -25.24 11.32
N GLY A 124 4.78 -26.54 11.41
CA GLY A 124 4.79 -27.42 10.25
C GLY A 124 3.38 -27.69 9.72
N LYS A 125 3.31 -28.14 8.47
CA LYS A 125 2.05 -28.51 7.80
C LYS A 125 1.37 -29.72 8.46
N ASP A 126 2.11 -30.51 9.24
CA ASP A 126 1.61 -31.62 10.05
C ASP A 126 0.57 -31.19 11.09
N LYS A 127 0.51 -29.88 11.40
CA LYS A 127 -0.48 -29.31 12.34
C LYS A 127 -1.80 -28.92 11.69
N ILE A 128 -1.93 -29.09 10.38
CA ILE A 128 -3.20 -28.86 9.67
C ILE A 128 -4.06 -30.11 9.81
N GLU A 129 -5.15 -30.01 10.57
CA GLU A 129 -6.08 -31.10 10.81
C GLU A 129 -7.28 -31.02 9.86
N SER A 130 -7.71 -32.16 9.33
CA SER A 130 -8.96 -32.24 8.56
C SER A 130 -10.15 -31.86 9.44
N GLY A 131 -11.05 -31.06 8.91
CA GLY A 131 -12.23 -30.52 9.57
C GLY A 131 -12.01 -29.17 10.26
N GLN A 132 -10.77 -28.70 10.38
CA GLN A 132 -10.47 -27.41 11.01
C GLN A 132 -10.84 -26.23 10.10
N GLU A 133 -11.39 -25.18 10.69
CA GLU A 133 -11.57 -23.89 10.02
C GLU A 133 -10.27 -23.08 10.05
N VAL A 134 -9.86 -22.60 8.89
CA VAL A 134 -8.63 -21.86 8.67
C VAL A 134 -8.90 -20.62 7.82
N GLN A 135 -7.98 -19.68 7.89
CA GLN A 135 -7.89 -18.56 6.95
C GLN A 135 -6.65 -18.76 6.08
N VAL A 136 -6.75 -18.41 4.80
CA VAL A 136 -5.65 -18.56 3.85
C VAL A 136 -5.43 -17.27 3.08
N ASN A 137 -4.17 -17.01 2.75
CA ASN A 137 -3.80 -15.95 1.83
C ASN A 137 -3.30 -16.56 0.52
N LEU A 138 -3.85 -16.13 -0.59
CA LEU A 138 -3.62 -16.75 -1.89
C LEU A 138 -2.65 -15.91 -2.72
N THR A 139 -2.01 -16.56 -3.68
CA THR A 139 -1.20 -15.95 -4.73
C THR A 139 -1.38 -16.76 -6.00
N TRP A 140 -0.91 -16.22 -7.12
CA TRP A 140 -0.90 -16.95 -8.37
C TRP A 140 0.09 -18.12 -8.34
N GLY A 141 -0.45 -19.33 -8.48
CA GLY A 141 0.30 -20.54 -8.77
C GLY A 141 0.42 -20.73 -10.29
N PRO A 142 1.34 -21.59 -10.75
CA PRO A 142 1.49 -21.84 -12.17
C PRO A 142 0.38 -22.78 -12.69
N PHE A 143 0.02 -22.62 -13.96
CA PHE A 143 -1.09 -23.32 -14.64
C PHE A 143 -2.47 -23.00 -14.07
N ASP A 144 -2.78 -21.72 -13.90
CA ASP A 144 -4.07 -21.20 -13.41
C ASP A 144 -4.49 -21.79 -12.04
N SER A 145 -3.53 -22.26 -11.25
CA SER A 145 -3.76 -22.70 -9.87
C SER A 145 -3.63 -21.53 -8.90
N LEU A 146 -4.32 -21.64 -7.77
CA LEU A 146 -4.15 -20.74 -6.64
C LEU A 146 -3.15 -21.37 -5.68
N ALA A 147 -2.05 -20.69 -5.42
CA ALA A 147 -1.04 -21.11 -4.45
C ALA A 147 -1.24 -20.40 -3.11
N THR A 148 -0.93 -21.09 -2.03
CA THR A 148 -1.10 -20.57 -0.67
C THR A 148 0.20 -19.94 -0.18
N THR A 149 0.14 -18.72 0.36
CA THR A 149 1.33 -18.05 0.93
C THR A 149 1.40 -18.15 2.45
N ASP A 150 0.26 -17.96 3.10
CA ASP A 150 0.07 -18.02 4.54
C ASP A 150 -1.22 -18.78 4.85
N VAL A 151 -1.19 -19.63 5.87
CA VAL A 151 -2.35 -20.34 6.45
C VAL A 151 -2.41 -20.01 7.92
N TRP A 152 -3.53 -19.49 8.40
CA TRP A 152 -3.78 -19.25 9.82
C TRP A 152 -4.77 -20.28 10.37
N LEU A 153 -4.31 -21.03 11.36
CA LEU A 153 -5.10 -22.08 12.03
C LEU A 153 -6.00 -21.54 13.15
N ASP A 154 -5.71 -20.32 13.62
CA ASP A 154 -6.40 -19.70 14.74
C ASP A 154 -6.51 -18.18 14.56
N ASN A 155 -7.49 -17.60 15.26
CA ASN A 155 -7.75 -16.17 15.21
C ASN A 155 -6.66 -15.32 15.90
N GLU A 156 -5.90 -15.87 16.85
CA GLU A 156 -4.86 -15.12 17.56
C GLU A 156 -3.67 -14.84 16.64
N SER A 157 -3.26 -15.83 15.85
CA SER A 157 -2.23 -15.73 14.82
C SER A 157 -2.63 -14.72 13.75
N LEU A 158 -3.89 -14.75 13.32
CA LEU A 158 -4.42 -13.80 12.35
C LEU A 158 -4.46 -12.37 12.91
N ALA A 159 -4.90 -12.20 14.15
CA ALA A 159 -4.89 -10.91 14.84
C ALA A 159 -3.45 -10.38 15.02
N ALA A 160 -2.49 -11.24 15.32
CA ALA A 160 -1.08 -10.86 15.41
C ALA A 160 -0.53 -10.38 14.06
N CYS A 161 -0.86 -11.05 12.95
CA CYS A 161 -0.48 -10.60 11.61
C CYS A 161 -1.11 -9.24 11.26
N ARG A 162 -2.40 -9.03 11.56
CA ARG A 162 -3.07 -7.73 11.39
C ARG A 162 -2.36 -6.63 12.17
N GLU A 163 -1.96 -6.89 13.41
CA GLU A 163 -1.25 -5.91 14.23
C GLU A 163 0.15 -5.61 13.68
N ILE A 164 0.90 -6.62 13.20
CA ILE A 164 2.20 -6.40 12.57
C ILE A 164 2.06 -5.51 11.32
N GLN A 165 1.04 -5.77 10.49
CA GLN A 165 0.74 -4.97 9.30
C GLN A 165 0.40 -3.52 9.69
N ARG A 166 -0.47 -3.36 10.69
CA ARG A 166 -0.84 -2.05 11.25
C ARG A 166 0.39 -1.28 11.75
N GLN A 167 1.27 -1.92 12.52
CA GLN A 167 2.49 -1.28 13.04
C GLN A 167 3.47 -0.88 11.93
N ARG A 168 3.60 -1.69 10.87
CA ARG A 168 4.38 -1.35 9.68
C ARG A 168 3.82 -0.12 8.97
N HIS A 169 2.49 -0.08 8.79
CA HIS A 169 1.79 1.07 8.21
C HIS A 169 1.99 2.34 9.05
N LEU A 170 1.77 2.27 10.35
CA LEU A 170 2.01 3.38 11.28
C LEU A 170 3.45 3.89 11.18
N ARG A 171 4.44 2.99 11.19
CA ARG A 171 5.85 3.36 11.02
C ARG A 171 6.11 4.05 9.67
N LEU A 172 5.52 3.54 8.59
CA LEU A 172 5.67 4.10 7.25
C LEU A 172 5.15 5.54 7.20
N ILE A 173 3.93 5.79 7.69
CA ILE A 173 3.33 7.13 7.65
C ILE A 173 4.00 8.08 8.63
N ARG A 174 4.32 7.65 9.86
CA ARG A 174 5.01 8.50 10.85
C ARG A 174 6.35 9.03 10.34
N SER A 175 7.07 8.23 9.55
CA SER A 175 8.35 8.63 8.96
C SER A 175 8.22 9.51 7.70
N ARG A 176 7.09 9.43 6.97
CA ARG A 176 6.85 10.13 5.70
C ARG A 176 5.92 11.31 5.78
N PHE A 177 5.27 11.49 6.93
CA PHE A 177 4.22 12.45 7.19
C PHE A 177 2.90 12.12 6.48
N LEU A 178 1.79 12.63 7.02
CA LEU A 178 0.45 12.30 6.54
C LEU A 178 0.12 13.13 5.29
N PRO A 179 -0.18 12.51 4.13
CA PRO A 179 -0.48 13.25 2.92
C PRO A 179 -1.89 13.84 2.91
N GLY A 180 -2.05 14.97 2.22
CA GLY A 180 -3.32 15.62 1.98
C GLY A 180 -3.29 16.53 0.75
N TRP A 181 -4.47 16.83 0.22
CA TRP A 181 -4.68 17.73 -0.90
C TRP A 181 -4.94 19.16 -0.42
N VAL A 182 -4.38 20.15 -1.11
CA VAL A 182 -4.72 21.55 -0.85
C VAL A 182 -5.98 21.93 -1.63
N ASP A 183 -7.05 22.22 -0.89
CA ASP A 183 -8.34 22.63 -1.46
C ASP A 183 -8.36 24.12 -1.79
N ALA A 184 -7.87 24.94 -0.85
CA ALA A 184 -7.93 26.40 -0.95
C ALA A 184 -6.78 27.07 -0.22
N VAL A 185 -6.42 28.26 -0.69
CA VAL A 185 -5.36 29.08 -0.12
C VAL A 185 -5.83 30.51 0.01
N LYS A 186 -5.59 31.12 1.16
CA LYS A 186 -5.81 32.54 1.41
C LYS A 186 -4.49 33.17 1.83
N ASN A 187 -3.92 34.00 0.97
CA ASN A 187 -2.70 34.75 1.30
C ASN A 187 -3.06 35.98 2.15
N ASN A 188 -2.16 36.36 3.04
CA ASN A 188 -2.26 37.62 3.79
C ASN A 188 -1.41 38.70 3.11
N ASP A 189 -1.79 39.97 3.27
CA ASP A 189 -1.10 41.11 2.64
C ASP A 189 0.34 41.29 3.13
N THR A 190 0.62 40.89 4.37
CA THR A 190 1.93 41.06 5.04
C THR A 190 2.78 39.77 5.03
N GLY A 191 2.41 38.80 4.20
CA GLY A 191 3.10 37.51 4.08
C GLY A 191 2.44 36.39 4.89
N GLY A 192 2.78 35.15 4.53
CA GLY A 192 2.09 33.97 5.04
C GLY A 192 0.66 33.86 4.52
N GLY A 193 -0.10 32.93 5.10
CA GLY A 193 -1.46 32.66 4.66
C GLY A 193 -2.13 31.54 5.43
N GLU A 194 -3.33 31.20 5.02
CA GLU A 194 -4.10 30.05 5.49
C GLU A 194 -4.29 29.07 4.34
N VAL A 195 -3.98 27.80 4.60
CA VAL A 195 -4.16 26.71 3.65
C VAL A 195 -5.23 25.78 4.20
N THR A 196 -6.19 25.42 3.36
CA THR A 196 -7.19 24.40 3.65
C THR A 196 -6.75 23.10 3.02
N VAL A 197 -6.58 22.06 3.84
CA VAL A 197 -6.06 20.76 3.43
C VAL A 197 -7.04 19.66 3.77
N THR A 198 -7.35 18.78 2.82
CA THR A 198 -8.10 17.54 3.04
C THR A 198 -7.13 16.35 3.08
N LEU A 199 -7.14 15.60 4.17
CA LEU A 199 -6.23 14.46 4.35
C LEU A 199 -6.68 13.25 3.53
N PHE A 200 -5.73 12.49 3.00
CA PHE A 200 -6.02 11.28 2.22
C PHE A 200 -6.58 10.17 3.10
N GLY A 201 -7.52 9.39 2.55
CA GLY A 201 -8.16 8.25 3.19
C GLY A 201 -7.27 6.99 3.20
N GLY A 202 -7.74 5.96 3.90
CA GLY A 202 -7.05 4.66 3.98
C GLY A 202 -5.91 4.59 5.00
N MET A 203 -5.72 5.62 5.83
CA MET A 203 -4.73 5.62 6.90
C MET A 203 -5.32 5.12 8.23
N ASP A 204 -4.46 4.72 9.17
CA ASP A 204 -4.91 4.28 10.49
C ASP A 204 -5.56 5.47 11.26
N PRO A 205 -6.72 5.28 11.90
CA PRO A 205 -7.41 6.33 12.66
C PRO A 205 -6.55 7.04 13.71
N VAL A 206 -5.55 6.34 14.28
CA VAL A 206 -4.63 6.92 15.26
C VAL A 206 -3.82 8.08 14.67
N LEU A 207 -3.45 8.01 13.39
CA LEU A 207 -2.64 9.04 12.73
C LEU A 207 -3.40 10.37 12.64
N TYR A 208 -4.69 10.33 12.29
CA TYR A 208 -5.53 11.54 12.25
C TYR A 208 -5.72 12.13 13.65
N LYS A 209 -5.89 11.27 14.67
CA LYS A 209 -5.99 11.71 16.07
C LYS A 209 -4.71 12.39 16.57
N GLU A 210 -3.55 11.82 16.25
CA GLU A 210 -2.24 12.38 16.62
C GLU A 210 -2.01 13.76 15.97
N ILE A 211 -2.41 13.95 14.72
CA ILE A 211 -2.35 15.25 14.04
C ILE A 211 -3.30 16.26 14.69
N LYS A 212 -4.54 15.87 14.96
CA LYS A 212 -5.55 16.73 15.59
C LYS A 212 -5.10 17.23 16.97
N GLN A 213 -4.44 16.37 17.75
CA GLN A 213 -3.91 16.71 19.08
C GLN A 213 -2.72 17.66 19.03
N GLY A 214 -1.88 17.57 17.98
CA GLY A 214 -0.64 18.34 17.88
C GLY A 214 -0.81 19.85 17.73
N LYS A 215 -1.95 20.33 17.19
CA LYS A 215 -2.32 21.75 16.91
C LYS A 215 -1.35 22.59 16.06
N SER A 216 -0.07 22.24 15.99
CA SER A 216 0.94 22.95 15.20
C SER A 216 1.68 21.99 14.26
N PRO A 217 1.01 21.47 13.22
CA PRO A 217 1.65 20.55 12.29
C PRO A 217 2.72 21.27 11.47
N LYS A 218 3.81 20.57 11.12
CA LYS A 218 4.71 21.06 10.07
C LYS A 218 4.19 20.59 8.72
N VAL A 219 4.12 21.49 7.75
CA VAL A 219 3.60 21.20 6.41
C VAL A 219 4.77 21.25 5.43
N CYS A 220 5.01 20.16 4.71
CA CYS A 220 5.95 20.14 3.59
C CYS A 220 5.23 19.90 2.27
N ASP A 221 5.80 20.42 1.19
CA ASP A 221 5.32 20.16 -0.16
C ASP A 221 5.62 18.72 -0.58
N ALA A 222 4.71 18.15 -1.37
CA ALA A 222 4.90 16.84 -1.97
C ALA A 222 4.50 16.88 -3.44
N ALA A 223 5.26 16.19 -4.28
CA ALA A 223 4.88 15.96 -5.66
C ALA A 223 3.71 14.97 -5.76
N ASN A 224 3.16 14.83 -6.97
CA ASN A 224 2.05 13.90 -7.23
C ASN A 224 2.43 12.41 -7.00
N THR A 225 3.73 12.11 -6.98
CA THR A 225 4.29 10.81 -6.58
C THR A 225 4.45 10.64 -5.06
N LEU A 226 3.94 11.58 -4.26
CA LEU A 226 4.15 11.73 -2.82
C LEU A 226 5.60 11.94 -2.38
N ARG A 227 6.55 12.06 -3.31
CA ARG A 227 7.95 12.39 -2.98
C ARG A 227 8.06 13.84 -2.54
N THR A 228 8.90 14.08 -1.55
CA THR A 228 9.14 15.40 -0.94
C THR A 228 10.47 15.97 -1.42
N TRP A 229 10.63 17.29 -1.36
CA TRP A 229 11.93 17.89 -1.63
C TRP A 229 12.93 17.56 -0.51
N SER A 230 14.03 16.91 -0.86
CA SER A 230 15.14 16.58 0.03
C SER A 230 14.74 16.14 1.44
N TYR A 231 15.35 16.74 2.46
CA TYR A 231 15.03 16.51 3.86
C TYR A 231 13.70 17.17 4.21
N HIS A 232 12.61 16.48 3.91
CA HIS A 232 11.22 16.95 4.09
C HIS A 232 10.92 17.66 5.42
N GLN A 233 11.58 17.28 6.52
CA GLN A 233 11.41 17.99 7.80
C GLN A 233 12.10 19.36 7.83
N GLU A 234 13.26 19.52 7.20
CA GLU A 234 14.02 20.77 7.18
C GLU A 234 13.33 21.81 6.28
N TYR A 235 12.72 21.34 5.19
CA TYR A 235 11.95 22.16 4.25
C TYR A 235 10.47 22.29 4.63
N SER A 236 10.06 21.77 5.80
CA SER A 236 8.68 21.91 6.29
C SER A 236 8.46 23.24 7.02
N VAL A 237 7.31 23.87 6.75
CA VAL A 237 6.90 25.11 7.39
C VAL A 237 6.05 24.77 8.62
N LEU A 238 6.42 25.31 9.79
CA LEU A 238 5.62 25.16 11.00
C LEU A 238 4.33 25.99 10.86
N GLY A 239 3.19 25.33 10.96
CA GLY A 239 1.87 25.96 10.93
C GLY A 239 1.13 25.85 12.25
N ASN A 240 0.01 26.56 12.34
CA ASN A 240 -0.94 26.48 13.44
C ASN A 240 -2.32 26.10 12.89
N THR A 241 -2.90 25.01 13.37
CA THR A 241 -4.25 24.58 13.01
C THR A 241 -5.26 25.57 13.60
N VAL A 242 -6.01 26.20 12.70
CA VAL A 242 -7.09 27.15 13.02
C VAL A 242 -8.41 26.41 13.16
N ASP A 243 -8.67 25.47 12.26
CA ASP A 243 -9.96 24.78 12.16
C ASP A 243 -9.76 23.30 11.80
N TRP A 244 -10.69 22.46 12.26
CA TRP A 244 -10.73 21.03 12.00
C TRP A 244 -12.17 20.59 11.76
N ASN A 245 -12.47 20.23 10.51
CA ASN A 245 -13.78 19.80 10.06
C ASN A 245 -13.77 18.30 9.74
N GLU A 246 -14.84 17.63 10.12
CA GLU A 246 -15.06 16.21 9.88
C GLU A 246 -16.33 16.04 9.06
N THR A 247 -16.21 15.32 7.95
CA THR A 247 -17.33 15.03 7.05
C THR A 247 -17.72 13.57 7.20
N GLU A 248 -19.01 13.32 7.46
CA GLU A 248 -19.58 11.98 7.45
C GLU A 248 -19.67 11.46 6.01
N ASN A 249 -19.23 10.22 5.77
CA ASN A 249 -19.20 9.56 4.45
C ASN A 249 -18.43 10.33 3.36
N PRO A 250 -17.10 10.47 3.51
CA PRO A 250 -16.28 11.14 2.50
C PRO A 250 -16.23 10.38 1.17
N PRO A 251 -15.98 11.07 0.05
CA PRO A 251 -15.77 10.42 -1.24
C PRO A 251 -14.55 9.49 -1.19
N LEU A 252 -14.52 8.50 -2.09
CA LEU A 252 -13.41 7.54 -2.20
C LEU A 252 -12.05 8.25 -2.29
N GLY A 253 -11.10 7.81 -1.48
CA GLY A 253 -9.75 8.40 -1.39
C GLY A 253 -9.62 9.59 -0.44
N SER A 254 -10.72 10.18 0.03
CA SER A 254 -10.71 11.19 1.08
C SER A 254 -10.90 10.56 2.46
N SER A 255 -10.23 11.11 3.48
CA SER A 255 -10.44 10.68 4.87
C SER A 255 -11.66 11.33 5.53
N GLY A 256 -12.22 12.38 4.92
CA GLY A 256 -13.24 13.22 5.55
C GLY A 256 -12.71 14.21 6.59
N PHE A 257 -11.39 14.21 6.86
CA PHE A 257 -10.76 15.20 7.73
C PHE A 257 -10.20 16.35 6.89
N GLN A 258 -10.75 17.54 7.11
CA GLN A 258 -10.25 18.78 6.53
C GLN A 258 -9.75 19.70 7.65
N LEU A 259 -8.60 20.32 7.43
CA LEU A 259 -8.03 21.26 8.38
C LEU A 259 -7.60 22.55 7.72
N ARG A 260 -7.75 23.66 8.45
CA ARG A 260 -7.24 24.96 8.06
C ARG A 260 -5.98 25.26 8.86
N VAL A 261 -4.86 25.44 8.18
CA VAL A 261 -3.56 25.68 8.80
C VAL A 261 -3.08 27.07 8.42
N LYS A 262 -2.80 27.89 9.43
CA LYS A 262 -2.14 29.19 9.27
C LYS A 262 -0.63 28.97 9.20
N LEU A 263 -0.01 29.45 8.14
CA LEU A 263 1.42 29.32 7.86
C LEU A 263 2.07 30.71 7.80
N PRO A 264 3.25 30.89 8.43
CA PRO A 264 4.00 32.15 8.34
C PRO A 264 4.65 32.35 6.97
N GLN A 265 4.88 31.26 6.22
CA GLN A 265 5.52 31.26 4.91
C GLN A 265 4.70 30.43 3.94
N MET A 266 4.46 30.97 2.75
CA MET A 266 3.73 30.31 1.67
C MET A 266 4.73 29.81 0.63
N LEU A 267 4.70 28.51 0.34
CA LEU A 267 5.52 27.89 -0.70
C LEU A 267 4.69 27.66 -1.96
N GLU A 268 5.37 27.58 -3.12
CA GLU A 268 4.73 27.27 -4.41
C GLU A 268 4.00 25.91 -4.38
N GLY A 269 4.50 24.96 -3.58
CA GLY A 269 3.88 23.65 -3.35
C GLY A 269 2.58 23.70 -2.56
N PHE A 270 2.18 24.84 -1.99
CA PHE A 270 0.93 24.98 -1.24
C PHE A 270 -0.23 25.49 -2.09
N ARG A 271 -0.10 25.60 -3.40
CA ARG A 271 -1.20 26.05 -4.27
C ARG A 271 -2.39 25.08 -4.25
N PRO A 272 -3.62 25.56 -4.48
CA PRO A 272 -4.78 24.70 -4.69
C PRO A 272 -4.49 23.66 -5.78
N GLY A 273 -4.87 22.41 -5.55
CA GLY A 273 -4.55 21.32 -6.48
C GLY A 273 -3.21 20.62 -6.24
N ARG A 274 -2.43 21.06 -5.24
CA ARG A 274 -1.15 20.42 -4.89
C ARG A 274 -1.29 19.50 -3.68
N ILE A 275 -0.32 18.62 -3.53
CA ILE A 275 -0.23 17.70 -2.40
C ILE A 275 0.75 18.26 -1.38
N VAL A 276 0.36 18.16 -0.12
CA VAL A 276 1.22 18.44 1.03
C VAL A 276 1.29 17.23 1.93
N ARG A 277 2.31 17.19 2.79
CA ARG A 277 2.41 16.21 3.88
C ARG A 277 2.54 16.92 5.22
N LEU A 278 1.78 16.44 6.19
CA LEU A 278 1.67 17.03 7.52
C LEU A 278 2.39 16.16 8.55
N LYS A 279 3.34 16.78 9.22
CA LYS A 279 4.07 16.18 10.33
C LYS A 279 3.24 16.27 11.61
N GLY A 280 2.99 15.13 12.24
CA GLY A 280 2.48 15.04 13.60
C GLY A 280 3.57 15.07 14.69
N PRO A 281 3.28 14.62 15.91
CA PRO A 281 4.23 14.59 17.03
C PRO A 281 5.26 13.45 16.90
N TRP A 282 5.75 13.16 15.69
CA TRP A 282 6.57 12.00 15.39
C TRP A 282 8.06 12.34 15.33
N THR A 283 8.88 11.33 15.65
CA THR A 283 10.33 11.40 15.56
C THR A 283 10.78 11.61 14.12
N TYR A 284 11.79 12.45 13.94
CA TYR A 284 12.41 12.66 12.64
C TYR A 284 13.12 11.39 12.15
N VAL A 285 12.92 11.04 10.88
CA VAL A 285 13.62 9.96 10.21
C VAL A 285 14.07 10.45 8.84
N LEU A 286 15.30 10.11 8.45
CA LEU A 286 15.78 10.35 7.11
C LEU A 286 15.12 9.38 6.14
N LEU A 287 14.54 9.91 5.06
CA LEU A 287 13.95 9.08 4.01
C LEU A 287 15.03 8.48 3.11
N PRO A 288 14.82 7.26 2.57
CA PRO A 288 15.68 6.71 1.53
C PRO A 288 15.79 7.66 0.33
N SER A 289 16.93 7.64 -0.37
CA SER A 289 17.21 8.47 -1.55
C SER A 289 16.14 8.40 -2.64
N ASP A 290 15.49 7.25 -2.78
CA ASP A 290 14.50 7.01 -3.83
C ASP A 290 13.16 7.73 -3.57
N GLU A 291 12.97 8.26 -2.36
CA GLU A 291 11.71 8.85 -1.91
C GLU A 291 11.74 10.38 -1.80
N TRP A 292 12.87 11.01 -2.11
CA TRP A 292 12.97 12.46 -2.18
C TRP A 292 13.45 12.95 -3.54
N LEU A 293 13.09 14.20 -3.85
CA LEU A 293 13.51 14.93 -5.03
C LEU A 293 14.74 15.77 -4.67
N ALA A 294 15.80 15.65 -5.46
CA ALA A 294 17.07 16.34 -5.20
C ALA A 294 17.46 17.31 -6.32
N SER A 295 16.79 17.26 -7.46
CA SER A 295 17.10 18.09 -8.63
C SER A 295 15.84 18.73 -9.22
N PRO A 296 15.97 19.92 -9.86
CA PRO A 296 14.86 20.54 -10.60
C PRO A 296 14.29 19.64 -11.69
N GLU A 297 15.15 18.84 -12.34
CA GLU A 297 14.73 17.88 -13.38
C GLU A 297 13.80 16.79 -12.81
N ASP A 298 14.09 16.28 -11.62
CA ASP A 298 13.24 15.31 -10.93
C ASP A 298 11.90 15.93 -10.52
N PHE A 299 11.91 17.20 -10.11
CA PHE A 299 10.70 17.95 -9.79
C PHE A 299 9.82 18.14 -11.03
N GLU A 300 10.38 18.61 -12.14
CA GLU A 300 9.66 18.74 -13.41
C GLU A 300 9.06 17.41 -13.86
N LEU A 301 9.83 16.32 -13.79
CA LEU A 301 9.35 14.99 -14.15
C LEU A 301 8.17 14.57 -13.25
N SER A 302 8.28 14.80 -11.95
CA SER A 302 7.22 14.47 -10.99
C SER A 302 5.94 15.30 -11.19
N SER A 303 6.07 16.54 -11.69
CA SER A 303 4.97 17.47 -11.92
C SER A 303 4.16 17.17 -13.18
N LYS A 304 4.74 16.41 -14.14
CA LYS A 304 4.07 15.98 -15.37
C LYS A 304 3.01 14.91 -15.14
N LEU A 305 3.08 14.21 -14.01
CA LEU A 305 2.09 13.21 -13.63
C LEU A 305 0.79 13.93 -13.28
N ARG A 306 -0.25 13.79 -14.10
CA ARG A 306 -1.59 14.27 -13.75
C ARG A 306 -2.29 13.17 -12.98
N LEU A 307 -2.71 13.47 -11.75
CA LEU A 307 -3.62 12.58 -11.03
C LEU A 307 -5.02 12.75 -11.67
N PRO A 308 -5.75 11.64 -11.88
CA PRO A 308 -7.12 11.70 -12.39
C PRO A 308 -8.04 12.47 -11.43
#